data_AF-A0A410VEW7-F1
#
_entry.id   AF-A0A410VEW7-F1
#
_cell.length_a   1.000
_cell.length_b   1.000
_cell.length_c   1.000
_cell.angle_alpha   90.00
_cell.angle_beta   90.00
_cell.angle_gamma   90.00
#
_symmetry.space_group_name_H-M   'P 1'
#
loop_
_entity.id
_entity.type
_entity.pdbx_description
1 polymer ?
#
loop_
_entity_poly.entity_id
_entity_poly.type
_entity_poly.pdbx_seq_one_letter_code
_entity_poly.pdbx_strand_id
1 'polypeptide(L)' 'MDYDVEKAKRLIEEREEIDRQLVAIFSGGASKARAAQKCSKCGKEGHTARTCTDAEGGGVSA' A
#
# COMPACT_ATOMS: atom_id res chain seq x y z
N MET A 1 14.56 -10.19 -37.05
CA MET A 1 14.72 -10.45 -35.60
C MET A 1 13.77 -9.52 -34.89
N ASP A 2 12.49 -9.85 -34.99
CA ASP A 2 11.35 -8.99 -34.63
C ASP A 2 10.34 -9.77 -33.76
N TYR A 3 10.56 -11.09 -33.66
CA TYR A 3 9.79 -12.03 -32.87
C TYR A 3 9.81 -11.68 -31.37
N ASP A 4 10.95 -11.22 -30.85
CA ASP A 4 11.06 -10.81 -29.45
C ASP A 4 10.27 -9.53 -29.14
N VAL A 5 10.15 -8.62 -30.13
CA VAL A 5 9.39 -7.38 -29.99
C VAL A 5 7.89 -7.66 -30.04
N GLU A 6 7.43 -8.51 -30.95
CA GLU A 6 6.02 -8.93 -31.01
C GLU A 6 5.62 -9.77 -29.79
N LYS A 7 6.51 -10.65 -29.33
CA LYS A 7 6.30 -11.43 -28.10
C LYS A 7 6.26 -10.52 -26.87
N ALA A 8 7.12 -9.51 -26.79
CA ALA A 8 7.08 -8.52 -25.71
C ALA A 8 5.74 -7.76 -25.67
N LYS A 9 5.22 -7.33 -26.83
CA LYS A 9 3.91 -6.66 -26.92
C LYS A 9 2.77 -7.54 -26.39
N ARG A 10 2.75 -8.81 -26.79
CA ARG A 10 1.75 -9.78 -26.30
C ARG A 10 1.84 -10.01 -24.79
N LEU A 11 3.06 -10.11 -24.26
CA LEU A 11 3.28 -10.29 -22.82
C LEU A 11 2.86 -9.06 -21.99
N ILE A 12 2.95 -7.86 -22.57
CA ILE A 12 2.47 -6.62 -21.93
C ILE A 12 0.94 -6.59 -21.90
N GLU A 13 0.28 -6.96 -22.99
CA GLU A 13 -1.20 -7.04 -23.02
C GLU A 13 -1.74 -8.09 -22.05
N GLU A 14 -1.12 -9.28 -22.01
CA GLU A 14 -1.48 -10.35 -21.06
C GLU A 14 -1.29 -9.91 -19.59
N ARG A 15 -0.30 -9.04 -19.32
CA ARG A 15 -0.05 -8.49 -17.98
C ARG A 15 -1.20 -7.61 -17.48
N GLU A 16 -1.82 -6.81 -18.35
CA GLU A 16 -2.95 -5.94 -17.97
C GLU A 16 -4.20 -6.74 -17.61
N GLU A 17 -4.46 -7.83 -18.33
CA GLU A 17 -5.58 -8.70 -18.04
C GLU A 17 -5.38 -9.47 -16.73
N ILE A 18 -4.17 -9.97 -16.47
CA ILE A 18 -3.82 -10.58 -15.19
C ILE A 18 -4.01 -9.58 -14.05
N ASP A 19 -3.61 -8.31 -14.22
CA ASP A 19 -3.79 -7.28 -13.19
C ASP A 19 -5.27 -6.99 -12.92
N ARG A 20 -6.10 -6.89 -13.98
CA ARG A 20 -7.56 -6.74 -13.85
C ARG A 20 -8.19 -7.95 -13.14
N GLN A 21 -7.78 -9.18 -13.47
CA GLN A 21 -8.28 -10.39 -12.83
C GLN A 21 -7.84 -10.47 -11.37
N LEU A 22 -6.59 -10.11 -11.07
CA LEU A 22 -6.09 -10.04 -9.71
C LEU A 22 -6.84 -9.00 -8.88
N VAL A 23 -7.18 -7.85 -9.45
CA VAL A 23 -8.06 -6.88 -8.78
C VAL A 23 -9.46 -7.46 -8.57
N ALA A 24 -10.07 -8.09 -9.57
CA ALA A 24 -11.42 -8.67 -9.40
C ALA A 24 -11.48 -9.79 -8.34
N ILE A 25 -10.44 -10.62 -8.24
CA ILE A 25 -10.37 -11.78 -7.35
C ILE A 25 -9.85 -11.41 -5.96
N PHE A 26 -8.82 -10.57 -5.89
CA PHE A 26 -8.13 -10.23 -4.64
C PHE A 26 -8.45 -8.83 -4.12
N SER A 27 -9.24 -8.01 -4.83
CA SER A 27 -9.71 -6.70 -4.30
C SER A 27 -10.93 -6.79 -3.37
N GLY A 28 -10.92 -7.80 -2.50
CA GLY A 28 -11.17 -7.56 -1.08
C GLY A 28 -9.95 -6.95 -0.38
N GLY A 29 -9.14 -6.13 -1.07
CA GLY A 29 -7.79 -5.77 -0.62
C GLY A 29 -6.98 -4.79 -1.46
N ALA A 30 -7.55 -4.00 -2.37
CA ALA A 30 -6.86 -2.86 -2.98
C ALA A 30 -6.75 -1.65 -2.01
N SER A 31 -6.32 -1.91 -0.77
CA SER A 31 -5.88 -0.89 0.18
C SER A 31 -4.40 -0.60 -0.04
N LYS A 32 -4.03 -0.20 -1.27
CA LYS A 32 -2.75 0.45 -1.57
C LYS A 32 -2.96 1.91 -1.98
N ALA A 33 -3.92 2.58 -1.36
CA ALA A 33 -3.47 3.65 -0.49
C ALA A 33 -3.14 2.95 0.82
N ARG A 34 -1.86 2.67 1.08
CA ARG A 34 -1.43 2.56 2.48
C ARG A 34 -1.72 3.92 3.06
N ALA A 35 -2.93 4.14 3.55
CA ALA A 35 -3.20 5.18 4.50
C ALA A 35 -2.16 4.90 5.59
N ALA A 36 -1.11 5.73 5.62
CA ALA A 36 -0.08 5.67 6.63
C ALA A 36 -0.83 5.46 7.95
N GLN A 37 -0.58 4.32 8.59
CA GLN A 37 -1.40 3.87 9.70
C GLN A 37 -1.15 4.83 10.87
N LYS A 38 -1.87 5.94 10.85
CA LYS A 38 -1.83 6.98 11.86
C LYS A 38 -2.42 6.41 13.13
N CYS A 39 -1.83 6.76 14.25
CA CYS A 39 -2.30 6.40 15.56
C CYS A 39 -3.78 6.81 15.69
N SER A 40 -4.68 5.86 15.90
CA SER A 40 -6.12 6.16 16.06
C SER A 40 -6.45 6.95 17.33
N LYS A 41 -5.48 7.12 18.24
CA LYS A 41 -5.60 7.93 19.45
C LYS A 41 -5.19 9.39 19.25
N CYS A 42 -4.04 9.66 18.62
CA CYS A 42 -3.48 11.01 18.51
C CYS A 42 -3.30 11.52 17.07
N GLY A 43 -3.56 10.69 16.06
CA GLY A 43 -3.48 11.06 14.64
C GLY A 43 -2.07 11.15 14.06
N LYS A 44 -1.01 10.92 14.86
CA LYS A 44 0.40 10.93 14.41
C LYS A 44 0.78 9.63 13.68
N GLU A 45 1.66 9.72 12.70
CA GLU A 45 2.29 8.56 12.05
C GLU A 45 3.52 8.07 12.83
N GLY A 46 3.96 6.83 12.56
CA GLY A 46 5.14 6.23 13.21
C GLY A 46 4.85 5.36 14.44
N HIS A 47 3.62 5.36 14.97
CA HIS A 47 3.20 4.43 16.02
C HIS A 47 1.70 4.07 15.91
N THR A 48 1.29 2.99 16.59
CA THR A 48 -0.11 2.53 16.60
C THR A 48 -0.84 3.04 17.84
N ALA A 49 -2.17 2.98 17.89
CA ALA A 49 -2.95 3.35 19.09
C ALA A 49 -2.56 2.56 20.36
N ARG A 50 -1.97 1.36 20.20
CA ARG A 50 -1.45 0.54 21.30
C ARG A 50 -0.10 1.02 21.83
N THR A 51 0.67 1.75 21.03
CA THR A 51 2.02 2.25 21.33
C THR A 51 2.03 3.78 21.36
N CYS A 52 0.87 4.38 21.65
CA CYS A 52 0.67 5.82 21.62
C CYS A 52 1.36 6.46 22.82
N THR A 53 2.52 7.06 22.58
CA THR A 53 3.30 7.79 23.59
C THR A 53 2.70 9.14 23.95
N ASP A 54 1.73 9.64 23.15
CA ASP A 54 1.00 10.88 23.42
C ASP A 54 0.04 10.75 24.63
N ALA A 55 -0.26 9.52 25.07
CA ALA A 55 -1.15 9.26 26.20
C ALA A 55 -0.45 9.27 27.57
N GLU A 56 0.88 9.34 27.61
CA GLU A 56 1.65 9.47 28.85
C GLU A 56 2.43 10.78 28.77
N GLY A 57 2.06 11.72 29.63
CA GLY A 57 2.47 13.11 29.52
C GLY A 57 3.97 13.39 29.67
N GLY A 58 4.34 14.61 29.27
CA GLY A 58 5.33 15.41 29.98
C GLY A 58 6.79 14.98 29.86
N GLY A 59 7.46 15.48 28.82
CA GLY A 59 8.92 15.60 28.80
C GLY A 59 9.29 16.97 28.26
N VAL A 60 9.37 17.96 29.15
CA VAL A 60 9.98 19.28 28.91
C VAL A 60 11.32 19.09 28.21
N SER A 61 11.45 19.61 26.99
CA SER A 61 12.75 19.97 26.43
C SER A 61 13.10 21.33 27.02
N ALA A 62 13.96 21.31 28.03
CA ALA A 62 14.74 22.48 28.47
C ALA A 62 15.83 22.78 27.43
#